data_AF-A0A952ZZJ7-F1
#
_entry.id   AF-A0A952ZZJ7-F1
#
_cell.length_a   1.000
_cell.length_b   1.000
_cell.length_c   1.000
_cell.angle_alpha   90.00
_cell.angle_beta   90.00
_cell.angle_gamma   90.00
#
_symmetry.space_group_name_H-M   'P 1'
#
loop_
_entity.id
_entity.type
_entity.pdbx_description
1 polymer ?
#
loop_
_entity_poly.entity_id
_entity_poly.type
_entity_poly.pdbx_seq_one_letter_code
_entity_poly.pdbx_strand_id
1 'polypeptide(L)'
;MDPLTSDPAVLEAYSRDASLFKVMPKWVAYPKDAQDIKELIKIARERGTSLTMRAAGSDMSGGPLNEGIVADVTKHMNKVGEVRETYSRDASIFKVLPKWVAFPKSVEDIKALVKEARERGTSLTMRAAGSDMSGGPLNEGIVADVTKHMSKVGEVKAEGTVVQPGVLYREFELLTLDKNLVLPCFPASKNLAALGGMVGNNCGGELSLRYGKMEEWVRESRYVFSDGNEYVVKPLTKAEFAEKIAQNNFEGNIYKQVSELIEQNREAIMAAKPKVSKNSAGYYLWNLWQEEKFDLNRLLTGAQGTLGVMTEATVGLVPVKTHHDLIALFFNSWEELPQVVNTILPFEPESLETF
;
A
#
# COMPACT_ATOMS: atom_id res chain seq x y z
N MET A 1 18.55 -30.63 26.29
CA MET A 1 19.78 -30.85 25.50
C MET A 1 20.34 -29.48 25.18
N ASP A 2 21.65 -29.30 25.33
CA ASP A 2 22.32 -28.05 24.93
C ASP A 2 22.14 -27.84 23.41
N PRO A 3 21.56 -26.72 22.94
CA PRO A 3 21.36 -26.47 21.52
C PRO A 3 22.67 -26.14 20.77
N LEU A 4 23.79 -26.04 21.50
CA LEU A 4 25.10 -25.68 20.97
C LEU A 4 25.92 -26.92 20.60
N THR A 5 26.51 -26.91 19.41
CA THR A 5 27.55 -27.87 19.02
C THR A 5 28.94 -27.27 19.17
N SER A 6 29.87 -28.06 19.66
CA SER A 6 31.31 -27.78 19.72
C SER A 6 32.12 -28.79 18.89
N ASP A 7 31.48 -29.43 17.90
CA ASP A 7 32.13 -30.38 17.00
C ASP A 7 33.24 -29.67 16.20
N PRO A 8 34.51 -30.11 16.28
CA PRO A 8 35.63 -29.43 15.62
C PRO A 8 35.47 -29.25 14.11
N ALA A 9 34.85 -30.20 13.42
CA ALA A 9 34.63 -30.10 11.98
C ALA A 9 33.57 -29.03 11.66
N VAL A 10 32.55 -28.91 12.52
CA VAL A 10 31.56 -27.84 12.41
C VAL A 10 32.20 -26.49 12.73
N LEU A 11 32.95 -26.35 13.83
CA LEU A 11 33.59 -25.08 14.17
C LEU A 11 34.52 -24.59 13.04
N GLU A 12 35.29 -25.48 12.43
CA GLU A 12 36.14 -25.15 11.28
C GLU A 12 35.32 -24.69 10.06
N ALA A 13 34.21 -25.37 9.73
CA ALA A 13 33.34 -24.97 8.63
C ALA A 13 32.71 -23.58 8.82
N TYR A 14 32.42 -23.20 10.07
CA TYR A 14 31.86 -21.89 10.41
C TYR A 14 32.91 -20.83 10.73
N SER A 15 34.20 -21.20 10.72
CA SER A 15 35.30 -20.27 11.00
C SER A 15 35.63 -19.31 9.86
N ARG A 16 35.06 -19.56 8.68
CA ARG A 16 35.24 -18.75 7.46
C ARG A 16 33.89 -18.40 6.85
N ASP A 17 33.88 -17.30 6.11
CA ASP A 17 32.82 -16.84 5.22
C ASP A 17 33.45 -16.46 3.87
N ALA A 18 32.80 -15.62 3.05
CA ALA A 18 33.34 -15.17 1.77
C ALA A 18 34.44 -14.09 1.90
N SER A 19 34.75 -13.65 3.11
CA SER A 19 35.86 -12.72 3.38
C SER A 19 37.21 -13.43 3.41
N LEU A 20 38.28 -12.63 3.57
CA LEU A 20 39.64 -13.14 3.78
C LEU A 20 39.91 -13.56 5.24
N PHE A 21 38.96 -13.30 6.15
CA PHE A 21 39.14 -13.52 7.59
C PHE A 21 38.85 -14.97 8.00
N LYS A 22 39.50 -15.40 9.09
CA LYS A 22 39.19 -16.65 9.78
C LYS A 22 39.06 -16.37 11.27
N VAL A 23 37.91 -16.65 11.85
CA VAL A 23 37.62 -16.49 13.28
C VAL A 23 36.92 -17.75 13.77
N MET A 24 37.52 -18.44 14.73
CA MET A 24 36.99 -19.72 15.20
C MET A 24 35.88 -19.51 16.24
N PRO A 25 34.63 -19.95 16.00
CA PRO A 25 33.60 -19.89 17.02
C PRO A 25 33.85 -20.92 18.12
N LYS A 26 33.44 -20.60 19.36
CA LYS A 26 33.37 -21.59 20.45
C LYS A 26 32.21 -22.56 20.26
N TRP A 27 31.11 -22.08 19.69
CA TRP A 27 29.91 -22.88 19.45
C TRP A 27 29.17 -22.50 18.18
N VAL A 28 28.51 -23.48 17.58
CA VAL A 28 27.54 -23.26 16.50
C VAL A 28 26.16 -23.71 16.96
N ALA A 29 25.12 -22.98 16.56
CA ALA A 29 23.73 -23.29 16.86
C ALA A 29 22.89 -23.36 15.58
N TYR A 30 21.85 -24.18 15.60
CA TYR A 30 20.89 -24.33 14.50
C TYR A 30 19.47 -24.07 15.01
N PRO A 31 19.08 -22.80 15.24
CA PRO A 31 17.73 -22.49 15.72
C PRO A 31 16.68 -22.96 14.71
N LYS A 32 15.54 -23.46 15.19
CA LYS A 32 14.43 -23.92 14.37
C LYS A 32 13.35 -22.86 14.17
N ASP A 33 13.22 -21.94 15.13
CA ASP A 33 12.21 -20.89 15.14
C ASP A 33 12.64 -19.69 16.01
N ALA A 34 11.73 -18.72 16.15
CA ALA A 34 11.96 -17.52 16.95
C ALA A 34 12.15 -17.80 18.46
N GLN A 35 11.60 -18.91 18.98
CA GLN A 35 11.76 -19.27 20.39
C GLN A 35 13.18 -19.78 20.65
N ASP A 36 13.75 -20.57 19.74
CA ASP A 36 15.15 -21.00 19.81
C ASP A 36 16.11 -19.80 19.78
N ILE A 37 15.85 -18.77 18.96
CA ILE A 37 16.66 -17.54 18.95
C ILE A 37 16.63 -16.83 20.31
N LYS A 38 15.44 -16.69 20.92
CA LYS A 38 15.31 -16.07 22.25
C LYS A 38 16.12 -16.83 23.29
N GLU A 39 16.12 -18.15 23.22
CA GLU A 39 16.88 -18.99 24.15
C GLU A 39 18.39 -18.87 23.92
N LEU A 40 18.84 -18.83 22.66
CA LEU A 40 20.26 -18.61 22.34
C LEU A 40 20.79 -17.26 22.85
N ILE A 41 19.98 -16.20 22.81
CA ILE A 41 20.34 -14.89 23.37
C ILE A 41 20.52 -14.99 24.90
N LYS A 42 19.66 -15.73 25.61
CA LYS A 42 19.82 -15.97 27.05
C LYS A 42 21.08 -16.77 27.34
N ILE A 43 21.32 -17.84 26.59
CA ILE A 43 22.52 -18.68 26.73
C ILE A 43 23.78 -17.85 26.50
N ALA A 44 23.81 -16.99 25.47
CA ALA A 44 24.93 -16.11 25.20
C ALA A 44 25.21 -15.17 26.38
N ARG A 45 24.14 -14.57 26.94
CA ARG A 45 24.20 -13.71 28.13
C ARG A 45 24.72 -14.46 29.36
N GLU A 46 24.16 -15.63 29.67
CA GLU A 46 24.55 -16.45 30.82
C GLU A 46 26.01 -16.91 30.74
N ARG A 47 26.49 -17.19 29.52
CA ARG A 47 27.89 -17.60 29.26
C ARG A 47 28.85 -16.44 29.06
N GLY A 48 28.37 -15.19 29.13
CA GLY A 48 29.20 -14.00 28.91
C GLY A 48 29.88 -13.98 27.54
N THR A 49 29.18 -14.42 26.49
CA THR A 49 29.73 -14.53 25.14
C THR A 49 28.87 -13.79 24.11
N SER A 50 29.46 -13.44 22.98
CA SER A 50 28.79 -12.83 21.85
C SER A 50 28.04 -13.87 21.01
N LEU A 51 26.95 -13.44 20.38
CA LEU A 51 26.16 -14.22 19.45
C LEU A 51 26.08 -13.47 18.13
N THR A 52 26.40 -14.12 17.02
CA THR A 52 26.18 -13.58 15.67
C THR A 52 25.27 -14.51 14.89
N MET A 53 24.34 -13.90 14.16
CA MET A 53 23.47 -14.61 13.22
C MET A 53 24.19 -14.77 11.88
N ARG A 54 24.18 -15.98 11.32
CA ARG A 54 24.74 -16.27 10.00
C ARG A 54 23.66 -16.77 9.06
N ALA A 55 23.53 -16.10 7.92
CA ALA A 55 22.69 -16.49 6.79
C ALA A 55 23.58 -16.71 5.56
N ALA A 56 23.87 -17.97 5.23
CA ALA A 56 24.71 -18.45 4.11
C ALA A 56 26.22 -18.11 4.17
N GLY A 57 26.64 -17.09 4.93
CA GLY A 57 28.08 -16.76 5.07
C GLY A 57 28.70 -16.20 3.80
N SER A 58 27.93 -15.45 3.00
CA SER A 58 28.38 -14.82 1.77
C SER A 58 28.91 -13.39 1.96
N ASP A 59 29.07 -12.95 3.20
CA ASP A 59 29.59 -11.62 3.48
C ASP A 59 31.09 -11.56 3.17
N MET A 60 31.51 -10.49 2.51
CA MET A 60 32.91 -10.25 2.17
C MET A 60 33.64 -9.44 3.26
N SER A 61 32.91 -8.90 4.25
CA SER A 61 33.48 -8.08 5.33
C SER A 61 33.77 -8.83 6.63
N GLY A 62 33.35 -10.09 6.76
CA GLY A 62 33.56 -10.89 7.98
C GLY A 62 32.46 -10.72 9.03
N GLY A 63 31.38 -9.99 8.76
CA GLY A 63 30.27 -9.75 9.68
C GLY A 63 29.61 -10.99 10.30
N PRO A 64 29.46 -12.13 9.61
CA PRO A 64 28.87 -13.35 10.19
C PRO A 64 29.88 -14.21 10.98
N LEU A 65 31.14 -13.78 11.14
CA LEU A 65 32.15 -14.46 11.94
C LEU A 65 32.06 -14.02 13.41
N ASN A 66 32.32 -14.94 14.36
CA ASN A 66 32.27 -14.63 15.79
C ASN A 66 33.10 -15.66 16.58
N GLU A 67 33.84 -15.23 17.61
CA GLU A 67 34.56 -16.11 18.54
C GLU A 67 33.64 -16.80 19.56
N GLY A 68 32.42 -16.29 19.75
CA GLY A 68 31.40 -16.81 20.63
C GLY A 68 30.51 -17.85 19.95
N ILE A 69 29.22 -17.54 19.85
CA ILE A 69 28.21 -18.40 19.22
C ILE A 69 27.91 -17.90 17.81
N VAL A 70 27.98 -18.79 16.83
CA VAL A 70 27.47 -18.54 15.47
C VAL A 70 26.15 -19.31 15.30
N ALA A 71 25.04 -18.59 15.11
CA ALA A 71 23.73 -19.20 14.89
C ALA A 71 23.39 -19.23 13.40
N ASP A 72 23.35 -20.43 12.83
CA ASP A 72 23.01 -20.65 11.41
C ASP A 72 21.50 -20.86 11.24
N VAL A 73 20.86 -19.86 10.65
CA VAL A 73 19.42 -19.88 10.36
C VAL A 73 19.08 -20.67 9.10
N THR A 74 20.05 -20.97 8.24
CA THR A 74 19.79 -21.59 6.93
C THR A 74 19.42 -23.06 7.00
N LYS A 75 19.70 -23.74 8.12
CA LYS A 75 19.44 -25.18 8.26
C LYS A 75 17.95 -25.49 8.53
N HIS A 76 17.29 -24.66 9.33
CA HIS A 76 15.93 -24.93 9.80
C HIS A 76 14.98 -23.73 9.65
N MET A 77 15.49 -22.50 9.65
CA MET A 77 14.72 -21.27 9.45
C MET A 77 14.80 -20.78 7.99
N ASN A 78 14.80 -21.73 7.04
CA ASN A 78 14.88 -21.51 5.59
C ASN A 78 13.54 -21.69 4.87
N LYS A 79 12.44 -21.77 5.63
CA LYS A 79 11.10 -21.83 5.06
C LYS A 79 10.68 -20.43 4.63
N VAL A 80 10.22 -20.29 3.39
CA VAL A 80 9.33 -19.20 3.02
C VAL A 80 8.08 -19.38 3.89
N GLY A 81 7.70 -18.36 4.66
CA GLY A 81 6.49 -18.44 5.50
C GLY A 81 5.28 -18.87 4.67
N GLU A 82 4.23 -19.39 5.32
CA GLU A 82 3.00 -19.71 4.59
C GLU A 82 2.44 -18.43 3.97
N VAL A 83 2.60 -18.29 2.65
CA VAL A 83 2.18 -17.09 1.90
C VAL A 83 0.72 -16.74 2.24
N ARG A 84 -0.14 -17.74 2.38
CA ARG A 84 -1.54 -17.51 2.76
C ARG A 84 -1.69 -16.89 4.16
N GLU A 85 -0.85 -17.27 5.12
CA GLU A 85 -0.86 -16.69 6.47
C GLU A 85 -0.39 -15.24 6.47
N THR A 86 0.68 -14.90 5.74
CA THR A 86 1.12 -13.50 5.59
C THR A 86 0.03 -12.62 4.98
N TYR A 87 -0.69 -13.15 3.98
CA TYR A 87 -1.74 -12.42 3.28
C TYR A 87 -3.12 -12.54 3.97
N SER A 88 -3.18 -13.21 5.12
CA SER A 88 -4.41 -13.32 5.90
C SER A 88 -4.71 -12.13 6.82
N ARG A 89 -3.75 -11.21 6.94
CA ARG A 89 -3.82 -10.03 7.81
C ARG A 89 -3.44 -8.77 7.06
N ASP A 90 -4.00 -7.65 7.48
CA ASP A 90 -3.57 -6.30 7.16
C ASP A 90 -3.20 -5.58 8.47
N ALA A 91 -3.25 -4.24 8.51
CA ALA A 91 -3.01 -3.48 9.73
C ALA A 91 -4.24 -3.40 10.66
N SER A 92 -5.35 -4.07 10.30
CA SER A 92 -6.53 -4.17 11.15
C SER A 92 -6.40 -5.29 12.19
N ILE A 93 -7.44 -5.45 13.00
CA ILE A 93 -7.56 -6.56 13.96
C ILE A 93 -8.02 -7.88 13.31
N PHE A 94 -8.42 -7.85 12.03
CA PHE A 94 -9.02 -8.99 11.35
C PHE A 94 -7.98 -10.01 10.85
N LYS A 95 -8.44 -11.26 10.71
CA LYS A 95 -7.70 -12.32 10.03
C LYS A 95 -8.66 -13.10 9.13
N VAL A 96 -8.40 -13.12 7.83
CA VAL A 96 -9.17 -13.89 6.84
C VAL A 96 -8.18 -14.66 5.98
N LEU A 97 -8.20 -15.99 6.04
CA LEU A 97 -7.23 -16.81 5.32
C LEU A 97 -7.64 -16.96 3.85
N PRO A 98 -6.87 -16.42 2.88
CA PRO A 98 -7.18 -16.61 1.47
C PRO A 98 -6.97 -18.06 1.04
N LYS A 99 -7.75 -18.51 0.07
CA LYS A 99 -7.54 -19.80 -0.59
C LYS A 99 -6.34 -19.76 -1.53
N TRP A 100 -6.15 -18.64 -2.23
CA TRP A 100 -5.01 -18.43 -3.13
C TRP A 100 -4.39 -17.05 -2.97
N VAL A 101 -3.07 -17.00 -3.17
CA VAL A 101 -2.33 -15.74 -3.29
C VAL A 101 -1.66 -15.71 -4.67
N ALA A 102 -1.87 -14.62 -5.41
CA ALA A 102 -1.33 -14.40 -6.73
C ALA A 102 -0.38 -13.20 -6.74
N PHE A 103 0.59 -13.21 -7.66
CA PHE A 103 1.57 -12.14 -7.85
C PHE A 103 1.59 -11.75 -9.34
N PRO A 104 0.55 -11.04 -9.84
CA PRO A 104 0.46 -10.67 -11.25
C PRO A 104 1.66 -9.82 -11.68
N LYS A 105 2.17 -10.10 -12.88
CA LYS A 105 3.30 -9.39 -13.49
C LYS A 105 2.88 -8.39 -14.55
N SER A 106 1.67 -8.52 -15.07
CA SER A 106 1.14 -7.65 -16.13
C SER A 106 -0.38 -7.52 -16.06
N VAL A 107 -0.92 -6.65 -16.92
CA VAL A 107 -2.36 -6.46 -17.11
C VAL A 107 -3.02 -7.76 -17.58
N GLU A 108 -2.33 -8.56 -18.40
CA GLU A 108 -2.82 -9.86 -18.88
C GLU A 108 -3.02 -10.84 -17.73
N ASP A 109 -2.12 -10.86 -16.75
CA ASP A 109 -2.28 -11.66 -15.53
C ASP A 109 -3.51 -11.20 -14.73
N ILE A 110 -3.74 -9.88 -14.63
CA ILE A 110 -4.94 -9.33 -13.98
C ILE A 110 -6.22 -9.78 -14.70
N LYS A 111 -6.26 -9.68 -16.04
CA LYS A 111 -7.40 -10.15 -16.84
C LYS A 111 -7.63 -11.65 -16.65
N ALA A 112 -6.56 -12.44 -16.62
CA ALA A 112 -6.62 -13.87 -16.34
C ALA A 112 -7.17 -14.15 -14.94
N LEU A 113 -6.76 -13.41 -13.90
CA LEU A 113 -7.28 -13.55 -12.54
C LEU A 113 -8.77 -13.19 -12.44
N VAL A 114 -9.22 -12.13 -13.11
CA VAL A 114 -10.65 -11.76 -13.16
C VAL A 114 -11.47 -12.87 -13.82
N LYS A 115 -10.99 -13.41 -14.94
CA LYS A 115 -11.61 -14.55 -15.63
C LYS A 115 -11.65 -15.79 -14.74
N GLU A 116 -10.53 -16.12 -14.10
CA GLU A 116 -10.40 -17.28 -13.21
C GLU A 116 -11.33 -17.18 -12.01
N ALA A 117 -11.42 -15.99 -11.41
CA ALA A 117 -12.32 -15.72 -10.29
C ALA A 117 -13.78 -15.99 -10.68
N ARG A 118 -14.17 -15.52 -11.87
CA ARG A 118 -15.50 -15.76 -12.45
C ARG A 118 -15.76 -17.24 -12.73
N GLU A 119 -14.84 -17.94 -13.39
CA GLU A 119 -14.98 -19.35 -13.75
C GLU A 119 -15.06 -20.26 -12.52
N ARG A 120 -14.35 -19.92 -11.44
CA ARG A 120 -14.38 -20.66 -10.18
C ARG A 120 -15.51 -20.25 -9.24
N GLY A 121 -16.25 -19.18 -9.54
CA GLY A 121 -17.24 -18.60 -8.64
C GLY A 121 -16.62 -18.14 -7.31
N THR A 122 -15.41 -17.58 -7.35
CA THR A 122 -14.69 -17.05 -6.18
C THR A 122 -14.49 -15.55 -6.30
N SER A 123 -14.28 -14.88 -5.17
CA SER A 123 -13.91 -13.47 -5.12
C SER A 123 -12.41 -13.25 -5.38
N LEU A 124 -12.09 -12.08 -5.93
CA LEU A 124 -10.75 -11.58 -6.17
C LEU A 124 -10.60 -10.22 -5.46
N THR A 125 -9.58 -10.08 -4.63
CA THR A 125 -9.20 -8.79 -4.04
C THR A 125 -7.76 -8.47 -4.43
N MET A 126 -7.57 -7.24 -4.91
CA MET A 126 -6.24 -6.70 -5.12
C MET A 126 -5.67 -6.23 -3.80
N ARG A 127 -4.43 -6.63 -3.53
CA ARG A 127 -3.67 -6.16 -2.38
C ARG A 127 -2.47 -5.38 -2.87
N ALA A 128 -2.38 -4.14 -2.41
CA ALA A 128 -1.16 -3.35 -2.54
C ALA A 128 -0.24 -3.65 -1.33
N ALA A 129 0.19 -2.66 -0.56
CA ALA A 129 1.07 -2.91 0.59
C ALA A 129 0.40 -3.56 1.82
N GLY A 130 -0.94 -3.63 1.86
CA GLY A 130 -1.67 -4.23 2.98
C GLY A 130 -1.66 -3.42 4.28
N SER A 131 -1.46 -2.10 4.20
CA SER A 131 -1.48 -1.18 5.34
C SER A 131 -2.89 -0.68 5.72
N ASP A 132 -3.94 -1.29 5.16
CA ASP A 132 -5.32 -0.94 5.47
C ASP A 132 -5.66 -1.34 6.91
N MET A 133 -6.54 -0.58 7.56
CA MET A 133 -6.95 -0.83 8.95
C MET A 133 -8.40 -1.31 9.07
N SER A 134 -9.08 -1.56 7.95
CA SER A 134 -10.50 -1.92 7.89
C SER A 134 -10.77 -3.33 7.35
N GLY A 135 -9.74 -4.07 6.93
CA GLY A 135 -9.92 -5.38 6.31
C GLY A 135 -10.06 -5.32 4.78
N GLY A 136 -9.91 -4.15 4.15
CA GLY A 136 -10.12 -3.97 2.70
C GLY A 136 -9.37 -4.96 1.79
N PRO A 137 -8.08 -5.26 2.01
CA PRO A 137 -7.32 -6.20 1.16
C PRO A 137 -7.50 -7.67 1.56
N LEU A 138 -8.39 -8.00 2.49
CA LEU A 138 -8.62 -9.37 2.96
C LEU A 138 -9.70 -10.06 2.11
N ASN A 139 -9.51 -11.36 1.82
CA ASN A 139 -10.44 -12.14 1.01
C ASN A 139 -10.27 -13.64 1.31
N GLU A 140 -11.36 -14.41 1.34
CA GLU A 140 -11.34 -15.88 1.47
C GLU A 140 -10.95 -16.58 0.15
N GLY A 141 -11.19 -15.92 -0.97
CA GLY A 141 -10.89 -16.38 -2.33
C GLY A 141 -9.44 -16.10 -2.74
N ILE A 142 -9.27 -15.24 -3.74
CA ILE A 142 -7.97 -14.89 -4.32
C ILE A 142 -7.55 -13.52 -3.78
N VAL A 143 -6.34 -13.44 -3.22
CA VAL A 143 -5.65 -12.17 -2.93
C VAL A 143 -4.51 -12.00 -3.92
N ALA A 144 -4.50 -10.91 -4.69
CA ALA A 144 -3.48 -10.64 -5.70
C ALA A 144 -2.58 -9.46 -5.30
N ASP A 145 -1.31 -9.74 -5.03
CA ASP A 145 -0.32 -8.73 -4.65
C ASP A 145 0.32 -8.07 -5.87
N VAL A 146 0.09 -6.77 -6.03
CA VAL A 146 0.63 -5.97 -7.15
C VAL A 146 1.97 -5.31 -6.85
N THR A 147 2.40 -5.24 -5.59
CA THR A 147 3.64 -4.55 -5.17
C THR A 147 4.90 -5.25 -5.65
N LYS A 148 4.84 -6.56 -5.89
CA LYS A 148 6.01 -7.34 -6.28
C LYS A 148 6.48 -7.09 -7.72
N HIS A 149 5.56 -6.83 -8.63
CA HIS A 149 5.86 -6.82 -10.07
C HIS A 149 5.21 -5.67 -10.85
N MET A 150 4.17 -5.02 -10.31
CA MET A 150 3.48 -3.89 -10.95
C MET A 150 3.82 -2.58 -10.23
N SER A 151 5.12 -2.23 -10.17
CA SER A 151 5.65 -1.09 -9.41
C SER A 151 6.42 -0.08 -10.28
N LYS A 152 6.08 0.04 -11.57
CA LYS A 152 6.72 1.02 -12.46
C LYS A 152 6.18 2.43 -12.24
N VAL A 153 7.08 3.41 -12.36
CA VAL A 153 6.80 4.84 -12.38
C VAL A 153 7.24 5.38 -13.74
N GLY A 154 6.36 6.17 -14.38
CA GLY A 154 6.65 6.87 -15.62
C GLY A 154 7.50 8.13 -15.40
N GLU A 155 7.54 9.00 -16.40
CA GLU A 155 8.22 10.28 -16.29
C GLU A 155 7.51 11.18 -15.25
N VAL A 156 8.28 11.73 -14.31
CA VAL A 156 7.76 12.57 -13.23
C VAL A 156 7.48 13.98 -13.75
N LYS A 157 6.20 14.37 -13.74
CA LYS A 157 5.71 15.70 -14.14
C LYS A 157 4.55 16.16 -13.28
N ALA A 158 4.40 17.47 -13.14
CA ALA A 158 3.36 18.08 -12.29
C ALA A 158 1.95 17.81 -12.82
N GLU A 159 1.77 17.89 -14.14
CA GLU A 159 0.51 17.71 -14.83
C GLU A 159 0.00 16.26 -14.84
N GLY A 160 0.90 15.29 -14.70
CA GLY A 160 0.55 13.87 -14.73
C GLY A 160 1.77 12.96 -14.75
N THR A 161 1.92 12.17 -13.70
CA THR A 161 2.90 11.08 -13.61
C THR A 161 2.17 9.75 -13.63
N VAL A 162 2.49 8.88 -14.58
CA VAL A 162 1.90 7.53 -14.67
C VAL A 162 2.53 6.62 -13.62
N VAL A 163 1.70 5.93 -12.85
CA VAL A 163 2.11 5.00 -11.79
C VAL A 163 1.32 3.70 -11.88
N GLN A 164 2.01 2.59 -11.61
CA GLN A 164 1.36 1.30 -11.39
C GLN A 164 0.91 1.13 -9.93
N PRO A 165 -0.09 0.28 -9.64
CA PRO A 165 -0.71 0.19 -8.31
C PRO A 165 0.23 -0.34 -7.21
N GLY A 166 1.29 -1.04 -7.59
CA GLY A 166 2.29 -1.60 -6.67
C GLY A 166 3.39 -0.64 -6.25
N VAL A 167 3.46 0.57 -6.83
CA VAL A 167 4.46 1.58 -6.46
C VAL A 167 4.29 1.94 -4.99
N LEU A 168 5.35 1.80 -4.19
CA LEU A 168 5.36 2.25 -2.79
C LEU A 168 5.51 3.77 -2.74
N TYR A 169 4.70 4.43 -1.91
CA TYR A 169 4.68 5.88 -1.84
C TYR A 169 6.05 6.45 -1.40
N ARG A 170 6.74 5.79 -0.46
CA ARG A 170 8.10 6.19 -0.05
C ARG A 170 9.11 6.23 -1.21
N GLU A 171 8.95 5.35 -2.20
CA GLU A 171 9.86 5.28 -3.37
C GLU A 171 9.43 6.32 -4.41
N PHE A 172 8.12 6.47 -4.61
CA PHE A 172 7.57 7.52 -5.46
C PHE A 172 7.95 8.93 -4.98
N GLU A 173 7.84 9.18 -3.68
CA GLU A 173 8.13 10.49 -3.07
C GLU A 173 9.59 10.88 -3.29
N LEU A 174 10.54 9.96 -3.20
CA LEU A 174 11.95 10.24 -3.51
C LEU A 174 12.11 10.72 -4.96
N LEU A 175 11.43 10.08 -5.92
CA LEU A 175 11.48 10.47 -7.33
C LEU A 175 10.83 11.83 -7.59
N THR A 176 9.71 12.14 -6.90
CA THR A 176 9.02 13.41 -7.08
C THR A 176 9.76 14.56 -6.41
N LEU A 177 10.33 14.35 -5.22
CA LEU A 177 11.10 15.36 -4.49
C LEU A 177 12.36 15.78 -5.25
N ASP A 178 12.99 14.87 -6.00
CA ASP A 178 14.13 15.18 -6.88
C ASP A 178 13.75 16.19 -8.00
N LYS A 179 12.45 16.34 -8.27
CA LYS A 179 11.87 17.35 -9.18
C LYS A 179 11.21 18.53 -8.45
N ASN A 180 11.36 18.63 -7.13
CA ASN A 180 10.65 19.58 -6.27
C ASN A 180 9.12 19.44 -6.35
N LEU A 181 8.63 18.23 -6.56
CA LEU A 181 7.20 17.90 -6.64
C LEU A 181 6.79 16.90 -5.55
N VAL A 182 5.51 16.91 -5.19
CA VAL A 182 4.91 15.96 -4.23
C VAL A 182 3.46 15.64 -4.61
N LEU A 183 3.03 14.41 -4.34
CA LEU A 183 1.62 14.04 -4.32
C LEU A 183 1.09 14.26 -2.89
N PRO A 184 0.28 15.29 -2.63
CA PRO A 184 0.07 15.79 -1.26
C PRO A 184 -0.93 14.98 -0.43
N CYS A 185 -1.67 14.03 -1.03
CA CYS A 185 -2.69 13.23 -0.35
C CYS A 185 -2.13 11.97 0.36
N PHE A 186 -0.87 11.97 0.76
CA PHE A 186 -0.24 10.81 1.38
C PHE A 186 -0.82 10.50 2.78
N PRO A 187 -1.03 9.21 3.13
CA PRO A 187 -1.57 8.83 4.43
C PRO A 187 -0.49 8.84 5.52
N ALA A 188 -0.89 8.75 6.80
CA ALA A 188 0.03 8.53 7.92
C ALA A 188 0.91 7.27 7.74
N SER A 189 0.42 6.28 6.98
CA SER A 189 1.16 5.10 6.59
C SER A 189 2.10 5.29 5.39
N LYS A 190 2.49 6.52 5.02
CA LYS A 190 3.31 6.85 3.83
C LYS A 190 4.55 5.97 3.61
N ASN A 191 5.17 5.47 4.68
CA ASN A 191 6.35 4.59 4.62
C ASN A 191 6.03 3.14 4.22
N LEU A 192 4.75 2.76 4.26
CA LEU A 192 4.25 1.43 3.93
C LEU A 192 3.30 1.47 2.73
N ALA A 193 2.47 2.50 2.61
CA ALA A 193 1.40 2.58 1.62
C ALA A 193 1.91 2.48 0.18
N ALA A 194 1.06 1.92 -0.67
CA ALA A 194 1.27 1.82 -2.11
C ALA A 194 0.17 2.57 -2.86
N LEU A 195 0.49 3.08 -4.06
CA LEU A 195 -0.40 3.93 -4.85
C LEU A 195 -1.76 3.28 -5.14
N GLY A 196 -1.80 1.97 -5.39
CA GLY A 196 -3.06 1.25 -5.59
C GLY A 196 -3.97 1.26 -4.38
N GLY A 197 -3.40 1.11 -3.17
CA GLY A 197 -4.15 1.24 -1.92
C GLY A 197 -4.57 2.68 -1.62
N MET A 198 -3.72 3.65 -2.00
CA MET A 198 -4.03 5.08 -1.87
C MET A 198 -5.25 5.48 -2.72
N VAL A 199 -5.28 5.06 -3.99
CA VAL A 199 -6.46 5.26 -4.88
C VAL A 199 -7.66 4.47 -4.37
N GLY A 200 -7.47 3.18 -4.06
CA GLY A 200 -8.55 2.31 -3.60
C GLY A 200 -9.27 2.82 -2.36
N ASN A 201 -8.57 3.51 -1.46
CA ASN A 201 -9.14 4.06 -0.22
C ASN A 201 -9.50 5.55 -0.28
N ASN A 202 -9.35 6.22 -1.43
CA ASN A 202 -9.46 7.69 -1.53
C ASN A 202 -8.70 8.38 -0.38
N CYS A 203 -7.42 8.02 -0.23
CA CYS A 203 -6.69 8.36 0.98
C CYS A 203 -6.53 9.87 1.16
N GLY A 204 -6.38 10.27 2.41
CA GLY A 204 -5.94 11.61 2.80
C GLY A 204 -5.07 11.52 4.04
N GLY A 205 -4.33 12.59 4.30
CA GLY A 205 -3.42 12.70 5.45
C GLY A 205 -3.24 14.14 5.88
N GLU A 206 -2.07 14.45 6.42
CA GLU A 206 -1.79 15.71 7.11
C GLU A 206 -2.00 16.95 6.21
N LEU A 207 -1.72 16.85 4.90
CA LEU A 207 -1.88 17.96 3.96
C LEU A 207 -3.27 18.01 3.30
N SER A 208 -4.17 17.06 3.61
CA SER A 208 -5.48 16.98 2.95
C SER A 208 -6.39 18.16 3.28
N LEU A 209 -6.15 18.88 4.37
CA LEU A 209 -6.90 20.09 4.69
C LEU A 209 -6.77 21.14 3.57
N ARG A 210 -5.56 21.32 3.05
CA ARG A 210 -5.27 22.26 1.96
C ARG A 210 -5.40 21.65 0.57
N TYR A 211 -4.96 20.40 0.40
CA TYR A 211 -4.79 19.78 -0.92
C TYR A 211 -5.85 18.73 -1.25
N GLY A 212 -6.78 18.43 -0.35
CA GLY A 212 -7.80 17.42 -0.57
C GLY A 212 -7.29 15.98 -0.51
N LYS A 213 -8.10 15.05 -1.03
CA LYS A 213 -7.87 13.60 -1.01
C LYS A 213 -7.48 13.08 -2.38
N MET A 214 -7.10 11.81 -2.45
CA MET A 214 -6.62 11.14 -3.67
C MET A 214 -7.54 11.35 -4.89
N GLU A 215 -8.85 11.44 -4.72
CA GLU A 215 -9.79 11.69 -5.83
C GLU A 215 -9.51 12.98 -6.63
N GLU A 216 -8.95 14.02 -6.01
CA GLU A 216 -8.58 15.27 -6.69
C GLU A 216 -7.27 15.14 -7.50
N TRP A 217 -6.51 14.07 -7.23
CA TRP A 217 -5.18 13.87 -7.78
C TRP A 217 -5.12 12.82 -8.87
N VAL A 218 -6.16 11.99 -9.06
CA VAL A 218 -6.26 11.05 -10.18
C VAL A 218 -6.80 11.79 -11.41
N ARG A 219 -5.99 11.86 -12.48
CA ARG A 219 -6.35 12.56 -13.74
C ARG A 219 -6.89 11.61 -14.80
N GLU A 220 -6.32 10.42 -14.85
CA GLU A 220 -6.71 9.33 -15.73
C GLU A 220 -6.34 8.03 -15.02
N SER A 221 -7.05 6.94 -15.30
CA SER A 221 -6.69 5.62 -14.81
C SER A 221 -7.02 4.54 -15.84
N ARG A 222 -6.49 3.35 -15.63
CA ARG A 222 -6.84 2.14 -16.36
C ARG A 222 -7.42 1.12 -15.39
N TYR A 223 -8.55 0.53 -15.78
CA TYR A 223 -9.25 -0.46 -14.97
C TYR A 223 -9.59 -1.70 -15.79
N VAL A 224 -9.36 -2.88 -15.21
CA VAL A 224 -9.94 -4.14 -15.67
C VAL A 224 -11.28 -4.33 -14.96
N PHE A 225 -12.36 -4.47 -15.72
CA PHE A 225 -13.71 -4.70 -15.18
C PHE A 225 -14.11 -6.19 -15.26
N SER A 226 -15.34 -6.50 -14.81
CA SER A 226 -15.85 -7.87 -14.67
C SER A 226 -16.08 -8.61 -15.99
N ASP A 227 -16.05 -7.90 -17.13
CA ASP A 227 -16.02 -8.52 -18.46
C ASP A 227 -14.61 -8.99 -18.86
N GLY A 228 -13.59 -8.68 -18.06
CA GLY A 228 -12.20 -9.10 -18.27
C GLY A 228 -11.42 -8.18 -19.22
N ASN A 229 -11.97 -7.05 -19.64
CA ASN A 229 -11.29 -6.08 -20.50
C ASN A 229 -10.74 -4.90 -19.70
N GLU A 230 -9.70 -4.27 -20.24
CA GLU A 230 -9.11 -3.06 -19.67
C GLU A 230 -9.63 -1.82 -20.41
N TYR A 231 -10.00 -0.79 -19.65
CA TYR A 231 -10.53 0.46 -20.16
C TYR A 231 -9.79 1.65 -19.56
N VAL A 232 -9.71 2.73 -20.35
CA VAL A 232 -9.18 4.02 -19.91
C VAL A 232 -10.33 4.85 -19.33
N VAL A 233 -10.17 5.30 -18.09
CA VAL A 233 -11.15 6.11 -17.38
C VAL A 233 -10.57 7.51 -17.16
N LYS A 234 -11.24 8.52 -17.69
CA LYS A 234 -10.84 9.93 -17.58
C LYS A 234 -12.08 10.84 -17.53
N PRO A 235 -11.93 12.11 -17.11
CA PRO A 235 -12.98 13.10 -17.25
C PRO A 235 -13.43 13.26 -18.70
N LEU A 236 -14.73 13.23 -18.95
CA LEU A 236 -15.35 13.37 -20.26
C LEU A 236 -16.17 14.66 -20.31
N THR A 237 -16.02 15.44 -21.38
CA THR A 237 -16.97 16.51 -21.71
C THR A 237 -18.36 15.95 -21.99
N LYS A 238 -19.41 16.78 -21.98
CA LYS A 238 -20.78 16.35 -22.33
C LYS A 238 -20.87 15.64 -23.69
N ALA A 239 -20.10 16.10 -24.69
CA ALA A 239 -20.06 15.48 -26.01
C ALA A 239 -19.39 14.09 -25.96
N GLU A 240 -18.21 13.98 -25.35
CA GLU A 240 -17.51 12.70 -25.19
C GLU A 240 -18.31 11.70 -24.34
N PHE A 241 -19.03 12.19 -23.32
CA PHE A 241 -19.92 11.37 -22.50
C PHE A 241 -21.09 10.83 -23.31
N ALA A 242 -21.73 11.65 -24.14
CA ALA A 242 -22.81 11.22 -25.03
C ALA A 242 -22.34 10.15 -26.03
N GLU A 243 -21.14 10.32 -26.59
CA GLU A 243 -20.51 9.30 -27.44
C GLU A 243 -20.22 8.02 -26.64
N LYS A 244 -19.70 8.13 -25.41
CA LYS A 244 -19.36 7.00 -24.54
C LYS A 244 -20.59 6.14 -24.22
N ILE A 245 -21.72 6.73 -23.83
CA ILE A 245 -22.94 5.97 -23.50
C ILE A 245 -23.62 5.36 -24.74
N ALA A 246 -23.30 5.84 -25.94
CA ALA A 246 -23.81 5.29 -27.19
C ALA A 246 -23.05 4.05 -27.68
N GLN A 247 -21.94 3.65 -27.04
CA GLN A 247 -21.05 2.60 -27.53
C GLN A 247 -21.64 1.17 -27.51
N ASN A 248 -22.86 0.96 -27.00
CA ASN A 248 -23.56 -0.35 -26.98
C ASN A 248 -22.69 -1.55 -26.57
N ASN A 249 -21.70 -1.30 -25.71
CA ASN A 249 -20.74 -2.28 -25.22
C ASN A 249 -20.71 -2.25 -23.68
N PHE A 250 -19.86 -3.07 -23.07
CA PHE A 250 -19.78 -3.17 -21.62
C PHE A 250 -19.43 -1.83 -20.93
N GLU A 251 -18.41 -1.11 -21.43
CA GLU A 251 -17.99 0.18 -20.88
C GLU A 251 -19.08 1.25 -21.00
N GLY A 252 -19.67 1.43 -22.20
CA GLY A 252 -20.73 2.41 -22.43
C GLY A 252 -21.95 2.16 -21.55
N ASN A 253 -22.29 0.88 -21.30
CA ASN A 253 -23.36 0.50 -20.40
C ASN A 253 -23.07 0.88 -18.94
N ILE A 254 -21.81 0.79 -18.47
CA ILE A 254 -21.43 1.26 -17.12
C ILE A 254 -21.69 2.76 -17.01
N TYR A 255 -21.17 3.56 -17.94
CA TYR A 255 -21.34 5.02 -17.91
C TYR A 255 -22.82 5.41 -17.96
N LYS A 256 -23.61 4.72 -18.79
CA LYS A 256 -25.06 4.93 -18.89
C LYS A 256 -25.76 4.62 -17.57
N GLN A 257 -25.58 3.43 -17.02
CA GLN A 257 -26.27 2.98 -15.81
C GLN A 257 -25.90 3.82 -14.58
N VAL A 258 -24.62 4.17 -14.44
CA VAL A 258 -24.16 5.03 -13.34
C VAL A 258 -24.78 6.42 -13.43
N SER A 259 -24.82 7.01 -14.63
CA SER A 259 -25.44 8.32 -14.84
C SER A 259 -26.95 8.29 -14.57
N GLU A 260 -27.65 7.27 -15.06
CA GLU A 260 -29.08 7.06 -14.79
C GLU A 260 -29.37 6.90 -13.30
N LEU A 261 -28.54 6.12 -12.58
CA LEU A 261 -28.64 5.93 -11.14
C LEU A 261 -28.50 7.26 -10.39
N ILE A 262 -27.51 8.08 -10.77
CA ILE A 262 -27.27 9.37 -10.10
C ILE A 262 -28.42 10.33 -10.37
N GLU A 263 -28.88 10.44 -11.62
CA GLU A 263 -29.95 11.36 -11.98
C GLU A 263 -31.27 10.98 -11.30
N GLN A 264 -31.63 9.70 -11.31
CA GLN A 264 -32.86 9.20 -10.68
C GLN A 264 -32.87 9.36 -9.15
N ASN A 265 -31.69 9.42 -8.52
CA ASN A 265 -31.56 9.46 -7.06
C ASN A 265 -30.89 10.73 -6.55
N ARG A 266 -30.84 11.79 -7.37
CA ARG A 266 -30.03 13.00 -7.12
C ARG A 266 -30.34 13.64 -5.77
N GLU A 267 -31.62 13.77 -5.41
CA GLU A 267 -32.02 14.37 -4.14
C GLU A 267 -31.49 13.58 -2.93
N ALA A 268 -31.67 12.26 -2.94
CA ALA A 268 -31.17 11.37 -1.88
C ALA A 268 -29.64 11.39 -1.77
N ILE A 269 -28.94 11.36 -2.90
CA ILE A 269 -27.47 11.41 -2.95
C ILE A 269 -26.95 12.72 -2.38
N MET A 270 -27.54 13.86 -2.78
CA MET A 270 -27.11 15.17 -2.30
C MET A 270 -27.45 15.40 -0.83
N ALA A 271 -28.58 14.85 -0.35
CA ALA A 271 -28.94 14.88 1.06
C ALA A 271 -27.97 14.05 1.93
N ALA A 272 -27.49 12.93 1.42
CA ALA A 272 -26.54 12.05 2.11
C ALA A 272 -25.07 12.48 1.99
N LYS A 273 -24.75 13.49 1.16
CA LYS A 273 -23.38 13.98 0.95
C LYS A 273 -22.75 14.41 2.29
N PRO A 274 -21.60 13.83 2.69
CA PRO A 274 -20.92 14.22 3.92
C PRO A 274 -20.55 15.71 3.93
N LYS A 275 -20.73 16.37 5.08
CA LYS A 275 -20.39 17.79 5.32
C LYS A 275 -19.03 17.96 6.00
N VAL A 276 -18.05 17.17 5.56
CA VAL A 276 -16.70 17.14 6.14
C VAL A 276 -15.66 17.32 5.03
N SER A 277 -14.50 17.88 5.37
CA SER A 277 -13.38 18.03 4.43
C SER A 277 -12.73 16.69 4.05
N LYS A 278 -12.84 15.70 4.94
CA LYS A 278 -12.28 14.35 4.74
C LYS A 278 -13.35 13.28 4.92
N ASN A 279 -13.60 12.51 3.87
CA ASN A 279 -14.33 11.25 3.93
C ASN A 279 -13.55 10.19 3.13
N SER A 280 -13.45 8.97 3.63
CA SER A 280 -12.80 7.85 2.90
C SER A 280 -13.68 6.59 2.96
N ALA A 281 -14.97 6.78 3.24
CA ALA A 281 -15.96 5.71 3.34
C ALA A 281 -17.02 5.85 2.26
N GLY A 282 -17.47 4.70 1.76
CA GLY A 282 -18.54 4.57 0.78
C GLY A 282 -18.15 4.98 -0.64
N TYR A 283 -19.13 4.92 -1.54
CA TYR A 283 -18.98 5.30 -2.94
C TYR A 283 -19.33 6.77 -3.15
N TYR A 284 -18.46 7.48 -3.86
CA TYR A 284 -18.52 8.93 -4.03
C TYR A 284 -19.49 9.39 -5.12
N LEU A 285 -20.77 9.05 -4.97
CA LEU A 285 -21.79 9.28 -6.00
C LEU A 285 -22.13 10.76 -6.26
N TRP A 286 -21.77 11.67 -5.34
CA TRP A 286 -22.17 13.07 -5.37
C TRP A 286 -21.23 14.00 -6.16
N ASN A 287 -20.11 13.51 -6.69
CA ASN A 287 -19.08 14.31 -7.35
C ASN A 287 -18.78 13.89 -8.80
N LEU A 288 -19.60 13.02 -9.43
CA LEU A 288 -19.29 12.52 -10.78
C LEU A 288 -19.48 13.58 -11.87
N TRP A 289 -20.38 14.54 -11.68
CA TRP A 289 -20.52 15.71 -12.55
C TRP A 289 -19.89 16.94 -11.87
N GLN A 290 -18.85 17.51 -12.48
CA GLN A 290 -18.20 18.75 -12.04
C GLN A 290 -17.96 19.66 -13.25
N GLU A 291 -18.37 20.93 -13.17
CA GLU A 291 -18.05 21.97 -14.16
C GLU A 291 -18.19 21.51 -15.62
N GLU A 292 -19.27 20.78 -15.93
CA GLU A 292 -19.63 20.25 -17.26
C GLU A 292 -18.88 18.97 -17.72
N LYS A 293 -18.11 18.32 -16.83
CA LYS A 293 -17.47 17.04 -17.10
C LYS A 293 -18.03 15.91 -16.25
N PHE A 294 -18.15 14.73 -16.85
CA PHE A 294 -18.44 13.48 -16.15
C PHE A 294 -17.15 12.71 -15.90
N ASP A 295 -16.84 12.38 -14.66
CA ASP A 295 -15.63 11.63 -14.32
C ASP A 295 -15.92 10.42 -13.43
N LEU A 296 -15.81 9.23 -14.05
CA LEU A 296 -16.00 7.96 -13.36
C LEU A 296 -14.86 7.65 -12.38
N ASN A 297 -13.68 8.29 -12.49
CA ASN A 297 -12.61 8.12 -11.50
C ASN A 297 -13.05 8.56 -10.10
N ARG A 298 -13.98 9.51 -10.00
CA ARG A 298 -14.54 9.96 -8.72
C ARG A 298 -15.31 8.85 -7.99
N LEU A 299 -15.90 7.91 -8.73
CA LEU A 299 -16.54 6.72 -8.17
C LEU A 299 -15.52 5.61 -7.86
N LEU A 300 -14.60 5.36 -8.78
CA LEU A 300 -13.62 4.26 -8.66
C LEU A 300 -12.58 4.53 -7.56
N THR A 301 -12.19 5.78 -7.37
CA THR A 301 -11.32 6.20 -6.26
C THR A 301 -12.10 6.12 -4.95
N GLY A 302 -11.65 5.26 -4.03
CA GLY A 302 -12.40 4.94 -2.80
C GLY A 302 -13.30 3.70 -2.90
N ALA A 303 -13.43 3.09 -4.08
CA ALA A 303 -14.23 1.87 -4.26
C ALA A 303 -13.56 0.60 -3.67
N GLN A 304 -12.33 0.71 -3.15
CA GLN A 304 -11.58 -0.39 -2.53
C GLN A 304 -11.47 -1.64 -3.43
N GLY A 305 -11.44 -1.45 -4.76
CA GLY A 305 -11.31 -2.53 -5.75
C GLY A 305 -12.59 -3.33 -6.03
N THR A 306 -13.73 -2.96 -5.41
CA THR A 306 -15.01 -3.68 -5.55
C THR A 306 -15.69 -3.46 -6.90
N LEU A 307 -15.38 -2.36 -7.58
CA LEU A 307 -15.98 -1.97 -8.87
C LEU A 307 -15.06 -2.22 -10.06
N GLY A 308 -13.83 -2.67 -9.84
CA GLY A 308 -12.83 -2.92 -10.87
C GLY A 308 -11.41 -2.97 -10.33
N VAL A 309 -10.48 -3.49 -11.12
CA VAL A 309 -9.07 -3.60 -10.77
C VAL A 309 -8.26 -2.52 -11.48
N MET A 310 -7.73 -1.57 -10.73
CA MET A 310 -6.83 -0.55 -11.29
C MET A 310 -5.49 -1.18 -11.71
N THR A 311 -5.05 -0.90 -12.93
CA THR A 311 -3.76 -1.35 -13.48
C THR A 311 -2.74 -0.23 -13.61
N GLU A 312 -3.21 1.00 -13.84
CA GLU A 312 -2.40 2.22 -13.90
C GLU A 312 -3.22 3.44 -13.46
N ALA A 313 -2.55 4.48 -12.96
CA ALA A 313 -3.13 5.80 -12.73
C ALA A 313 -2.15 6.89 -13.15
N THR A 314 -2.67 7.97 -13.73
CA THR A 314 -1.95 9.21 -13.95
C THR A 314 -2.29 10.16 -12.81
N VAL A 315 -1.31 10.44 -11.95
CA VAL A 315 -1.49 11.29 -10.76
C VAL A 315 -0.91 12.68 -10.98
N GLY A 316 -1.64 13.71 -10.56
CA GLY A 316 -1.14 15.08 -10.52
C GLY A 316 -0.22 15.29 -9.32
N LEU A 317 0.74 16.22 -9.45
CA LEU A 317 1.67 16.60 -8.38
C LEU A 317 1.64 18.12 -8.20
N VAL A 318 2.11 18.59 -7.03
CA VAL A 318 2.30 20.02 -6.74
C VAL A 318 3.74 20.32 -6.38
N PRO A 319 4.20 21.56 -6.61
CA PRO A 319 5.48 22.01 -6.07
C PRO A 319 5.55 21.88 -4.55
N VAL A 320 6.68 21.42 -4.05
CA VAL A 320 6.99 21.43 -2.62
C VAL A 320 7.11 22.88 -2.14
N LYS A 321 6.49 23.21 -1.00
CA LYS A 321 6.66 24.53 -0.39
C LYS A 321 8.07 24.68 0.17
N THR A 322 8.70 25.80 -0.16
CA THR A 322 10.07 26.11 0.27
C THR A 322 10.15 26.60 1.72
N HIS A 323 9.02 27.03 2.30
CA HIS A 323 8.96 27.56 3.67
C HIS A 323 7.77 26.92 4.40
N HIS A 324 8.05 26.35 5.56
CA HIS A 324 7.06 25.80 6.49
C HIS A 324 7.56 26.04 7.92
N ASP A 325 6.62 26.20 8.85
CA ASP A 325 6.91 26.30 10.29
C ASP A 325 5.84 25.52 11.06
N LEU A 326 6.20 24.98 12.23
CA LEU A 326 5.33 24.16 13.07
C LEU A 326 5.08 24.88 14.39
N ILE A 327 3.80 25.14 14.68
CA ILE A 327 3.37 25.73 15.95
C ILE A 327 2.71 24.64 16.80
N ALA A 328 3.28 24.33 17.96
CA ALA A 328 2.68 23.46 18.96
C ALA A 328 1.95 24.30 20.02
N LEU A 329 0.64 24.06 20.19
CA LEU A 329 -0.18 24.72 21.19
C LEU A 329 -0.61 23.72 22.26
N PHE A 330 -0.53 24.11 23.53
CA PHE A 330 -0.92 23.28 24.67
C PHE A 330 -2.06 23.96 25.43
N PHE A 331 -3.04 23.16 25.85
CA PHE A 331 -4.23 23.63 26.56
C PHE A 331 -4.50 22.77 27.79
N ASN A 332 -5.22 23.31 28.76
CA ASN A 332 -5.54 22.59 30.00
C ASN A 332 -6.88 21.84 29.91
N SER A 333 -7.70 22.14 28.90
CA SER A 333 -9.02 21.52 28.68
C SER A 333 -9.32 21.30 27.20
N TRP A 334 -9.97 20.18 26.89
CA TRP A 334 -10.50 19.88 25.56
C TRP A 334 -11.60 20.85 25.10
N GLU A 335 -12.25 21.54 26.05
CA GLU A 335 -13.31 22.51 25.77
C GLU A 335 -12.82 23.71 24.97
N GLU A 336 -11.51 24.01 25.01
CA GLU A 336 -10.88 25.11 24.28
C GLU A 336 -10.67 24.78 22.79
N LEU A 337 -10.63 23.49 22.45
CA LEU A 337 -10.23 23.01 21.12
C LEU A 337 -11.14 23.54 19.99
N PRO A 338 -12.48 23.54 20.10
CA PRO A 338 -13.34 24.06 19.02
C PRO A 338 -13.08 25.54 18.74
N GLN A 339 -12.83 26.36 19.77
CA GLN A 339 -12.53 27.77 19.59
C GLN A 339 -11.20 27.96 18.86
N VAL A 340 -10.16 27.20 19.24
CA VAL A 340 -8.84 27.25 18.61
C VAL A 340 -8.93 26.83 17.14
N VAL A 341 -9.58 25.70 16.84
CA VAL A 341 -9.75 25.22 15.46
C VAL A 341 -10.48 26.25 14.61
N ASN A 342 -11.62 26.78 15.09
CA ASN A 342 -12.38 27.80 14.37
C ASN A 342 -11.62 29.13 14.21
N THR A 343 -10.67 29.44 15.09
CA THR A 343 -9.81 30.62 14.97
C THR A 343 -8.71 30.43 13.93
N ILE A 344 -8.13 29.23 13.84
CA ILE A 344 -6.99 28.93 12.97
C ILE A 344 -7.44 28.61 11.53
N LEU A 345 -8.56 27.90 11.34
CA LEU A 345 -9.03 27.46 10.02
C LEU A 345 -9.15 28.59 8.97
N PRO A 346 -9.62 29.81 9.29
CA PRO A 346 -9.67 30.94 8.35
C PRO A 346 -8.31 31.38 7.80
N PHE A 347 -7.20 31.04 8.45
CA PHE A 347 -5.84 31.29 7.96
C PHE A 347 -5.34 30.20 7.01
N GLU A 348 -6.20 29.24 6.65
CA GLU A 348 -5.94 28.15 5.71
C GLU A 348 -4.63 27.41 6.03
N PRO A 349 -4.42 26.87 7.26
CA PRO A 349 -3.20 26.15 7.58
C PRO A 349 -3.00 24.96 6.65
N GLU A 350 -1.74 24.59 6.41
CA GLU A 350 -1.42 23.44 5.55
C GLU A 350 -1.89 22.12 6.15
N SER A 351 -1.64 21.96 7.45
CA SER A 351 -2.04 20.84 8.28
C SER A 351 -2.51 21.35 9.64
N LEU A 352 -3.40 20.60 10.27
CA LEU A 352 -3.86 20.86 11.64
C LEU A 352 -4.24 19.52 12.26
N GLU A 353 -3.47 19.10 13.26
CA GLU A 353 -3.63 17.83 13.97
C GLU A 353 -3.90 18.10 15.45
N THR A 354 -4.76 17.30 16.05
CA THR A 354 -5.18 17.44 17.45
C THR A 354 -4.96 16.10 18.16
N PHE A 355 -4.24 16.11 19.29
CA PHE A 355 -3.81 14.91 20.02
C PHE A 355 -4.43 14.82 21.40
#